data_AF-A0A426UZX0-F1
#
_entry.id   AF-A0A426UZX0-F1
#
_cell.length_a   1.000
_cell.length_b   1.000
_cell.length_c   1.000
_cell.angle_alpha   90.00
_cell.angle_beta   90.00
_cell.angle_gamma   90.00
#
_symmetry.space_group_name_H-M   'P 1'
#
loop_
_entity.id
_entity.type
_entity.pdbx_description
1 polymer ?
#
loop_
_entity_poly.entity_id
_entity_poly.type
_entity_poly.pdbx_seq_one_letter_code
_entity_poly.pdbx_strand_id
1 'polypeptide(L)'
;MEDATRVGFNLAHFSTTSDGSHQLSGVKEVTETQYIHLKDRFSLFTRIDLRHMYKSTVNNYGKLHALDSFLGNLYQNPIARRNLNSQESAFQYMNSLMNWLNSVRIFVDHELTYYSRRFGKESSQLLAFKKATATQFDNNIAYRFMYKFRNYTTHCGLPLGNVTLGRKYTSNNVEGARESISFNLKKATLLEEFQEWGAVVKKDLISMEDEIEIFPLVRECMVSVHSLMRKVIEIDFLSAKSAAMELKQTLENLDPDHRANSLVRYQSFPDGRVTISPTPIPTNIIDTVIELPDAEGIVEEPNMFEEQSPSFDGLPMLSLETTKYQRRGIEVLSAWIHEGGDTPRFNEVVHEMVREDDNNARPLLLGTILVGHELLQMTSIVTGMSHSELLSNFKDTNNEMLRRHDTDFP
;
A
#
# COMPACT_ATOMS: atom_id res chain seq x y z
N MET A 1 -39.14 37.15 17.23
CA MET A 1 -37.86 36.59 17.71
C MET A 1 -37.54 35.46 16.76
N GLU A 2 -36.51 35.63 15.93
CA GLU A 2 -36.09 34.64 14.92
C GLU A 2 -35.73 33.33 15.61
N ASP A 3 -36.34 32.23 15.15
CA ASP A 3 -35.92 30.88 15.54
C ASP A 3 -34.48 30.68 15.07
N ALA A 4 -33.54 30.80 16.01
CA ALA A 4 -32.13 30.55 15.74
C ALA A 4 -31.85 29.04 15.77
N THR A 5 -30.95 28.59 14.89
CA THR A 5 -30.40 27.24 14.91
C THR A 5 -29.88 26.91 16.31
N ARG A 6 -30.36 25.81 16.91
CA ARG A 6 -29.90 25.34 18.22
C ARG A 6 -28.91 24.19 18.05
N VAL A 7 -27.78 24.28 18.75
CA VAL A 7 -26.76 23.22 18.79
C VAL A 7 -26.68 22.70 20.22
N GLY A 8 -26.61 21.38 20.39
CA GLY A 8 -26.37 20.77 21.68
C GLY A 8 -25.50 19.54 21.59
N PHE A 9 -25.00 19.10 22.74
CA PHE A 9 -23.99 18.06 22.87
C PHE A 9 -24.38 17.09 23.97
N ASN A 10 -24.32 15.80 23.68
CA ASN A 10 -24.73 14.77 24.60
C ASN A 10 -23.76 13.58 24.62
N LEU A 11 -23.72 12.86 25.74
CA LEU A 11 -23.40 11.45 25.78
C LEU A 11 -24.70 10.66 25.64
N ALA A 12 -24.72 9.67 24.76
CA ALA A 12 -25.93 8.87 24.54
C ALA A 12 -25.59 7.45 24.06
N HIS A 13 -26.54 6.56 24.26
CA HIS A 13 -26.57 5.28 23.56
C HIS A 13 -27.21 5.49 22.18
N PHE A 14 -26.41 5.35 21.14
CA PHE A 14 -26.85 5.37 19.75
C PHE A 14 -26.97 3.93 19.24
N SER A 15 -28.12 3.58 18.69
CA SER A 15 -28.40 2.27 18.13
C SER A 15 -29.21 2.38 16.85
N THR A 16 -29.07 1.38 15.98
CA THR A 16 -29.90 1.23 14.78
C THR A 16 -30.89 0.11 15.04
N THR A 17 -32.17 0.39 14.89
CA THR A 17 -33.25 -0.59 15.06
C THR A 17 -33.36 -1.50 13.83
N SER A 18 -34.12 -2.59 13.96
CA SER A 18 -34.29 -3.60 12.90
C SER A 18 -34.93 -3.07 11.61
N ASP A 19 -35.64 -1.96 11.69
CA ASP A 19 -36.25 -1.26 10.53
C ASP A 19 -35.30 -0.24 9.88
N GLY A 20 -34.06 -0.13 10.36
CA GLY A 20 -33.06 0.82 9.87
C GLY A 20 -33.21 2.24 10.43
N SER A 21 -34.16 2.48 11.34
CA SER A 21 -34.25 3.77 12.04
C SER A 21 -33.18 3.90 13.13
N HIS A 22 -32.89 5.13 13.55
CA HIS A 22 -31.86 5.42 14.55
C HIS A 22 -32.51 5.86 15.86
N GLN A 23 -32.10 5.24 16.96
CA GLN A 23 -32.60 5.56 18.30
C GLN A 23 -31.48 6.08 19.19
N LEU A 24 -31.74 7.21 19.85
CA LEU A 24 -30.94 7.73 20.96
C LEU A 24 -31.64 7.42 22.27
N SER A 25 -30.91 6.83 23.22
CA SER A 25 -31.38 6.61 24.59
C SER A 25 -30.28 6.96 25.59
N GLY A 26 -30.63 7.11 26.88
CA GLY A 26 -29.65 7.45 27.92
C GLY A 26 -28.95 8.79 27.68
N VAL A 27 -29.67 9.79 27.16
CA VAL A 27 -29.11 11.08 26.78
C VAL A 27 -28.71 11.87 28.03
N LYS A 28 -27.44 12.20 28.15
CA LYS A 28 -26.91 13.13 29.15
C LYS A 28 -26.25 14.32 28.46
N GLU A 29 -26.71 15.51 28.80
CA GLU A 29 -26.16 16.76 28.25
C GLU A 29 -24.73 17.00 28.76
N VAL A 30 -23.85 17.42 27.85
CA VAL A 30 -22.48 17.84 28.15
C VAL A 30 -22.26 19.25 27.59
N THR A 31 -21.34 20.00 28.20
CA THR A 31 -21.01 21.33 27.68
C THR A 31 -20.25 21.22 26.36
N GLU A 32 -20.28 22.30 25.56
CA GLU A 32 -19.48 22.38 24.32
C GLU A 32 -17.98 22.13 24.60
N THR A 33 -17.46 22.70 25.69
CA THR A 33 -16.06 22.50 26.11
C THR A 33 -15.77 21.03 26.43
N GLN A 34 -16.66 20.35 27.16
CA GLN A 34 -16.51 18.92 27.44
C GLN A 34 -16.59 18.08 26.16
N TYR A 35 -17.52 18.40 25.26
CA TYR A 35 -17.64 17.72 23.97
C TYR A 35 -16.39 17.87 23.13
N ILE A 36 -15.87 19.09 22.98
CA ILE A 36 -14.65 19.36 22.22
C ILE A 36 -13.47 18.61 22.84
N HIS A 37 -13.33 18.63 24.16
CA HIS A 37 -12.28 17.93 24.88
C HIS A 37 -12.35 16.41 24.69
N LEU A 38 -13.51 15.78 24.91
CA LEU A 38 -13.69 14.35 24.73
C LEU A 38 -13.43 13.93 23.28
N LYS A 39 -13.98 14.68 22.32
CA LYS A 39 -13.77 14.41 20.89
C LYS A 39 -12.29 14.51 20.51
N ASP A 40 -11.61 15.52 21.03
CA ASP A 40 -10.17 15.72 20.85
C ASP A 40 -9.38 14.52 21.37
N ARG A 41 -9.68 14.04 22.58
CA ARG A 41 -9.04 12.86 23.16
C ARG A 41 -9.36 11.57 22.40
N PHE A 42 -10.62 11.34 22.00
CA PHE A 42 -11.00 10.17 21.20
C PHE A 42 -10.25 10.10 19.85
N SER A 43 -9.94 11.24 19.25
CA SER A 43 -9.20 11.29 17.99
C SER A 43 -7.79 10.67 18.06
N LEU A 44 -7.19 10.60 19.26
CA LEU A 44 -5.89 9.95 19.47
C LEU A 44 -5.98 8.43 19.29
N PHE A 45 -7.11 7.83 19.64
CA PHE A 45 -7.34 6.38 19.50
C PHE A 45 -7.67 6.03 18.06
N THR A 46 -8.48 6.84 17.37
CA THR A 46 -8.77 6.63 15.94
C THR A 46 -7.51 6.71 15.09
N ARG A 47 -6.52 7.49 15.53
CA ARG A 47 -5.25 7.63 14.79
C ARG A 47 -4.45 6.34 14.77
N ILE A 48 -4.52 5.52 15.82
CA ILE A 48 -3.76 4.25 15.93
C ILE A 48 -4.05 3.33 14.74
N ASP A 49 -5.30 3.29 14.28
CA ASP A 49 -5.77 2.45 13.17
C ASP A 49 -5.54 3.09 11.78
N LEU A 50 -5.60 4.43 11.69
CA LEU A 50 -5.56 5.14 10.41
C LEU A 50 -4.12 5.37 9.91
N ARG A 51 -3.60 4.44 9.11
CA ARG A 51 -2.23 4.44 8.53
C ARG A 51 -2.17 4.57 7.01
N HIS A 52 -3.10 5.31 6.40
CA HIS A 52 -3.29 5.35 4.95
C HIS A 52 -2.06 5.79 4.14
N MET A 53 -1.32 6.81 4.61
CA MET A 53 -0.13 7.30 3.88
C MET A 53 0.97 6.25 3.83
N TYR A 54 1.25 5.61 4.96
CA TYR A 54 2.21 4.50 5.02
C TYR A 54 1.73 3.27 4.22
N LYS A 55 0.43 2.93 4.26
CA LYS A 55 -0.14 1.85 3.43
C LYS A 55 0.05 2.15 1.93
N SER A 56 -0.11 3.40 1.52
CA SER A 56 0.21 3.82 0.15
C SER A 56 1.69 3.61 -0.18
N THR A 57 2.60 3.92 0.74
CA THR A 57 4.04 3.66 0.57
C THR A 57 4.36 2.18 0.40
N VAL A 58 3.81 1.32 1.25
CA VAL A 58 3.98 -0.15 1.16
C VAL A 58 3.42 -0.68 -0.15
N ASN A 59 2.24 -0.21 -0.58
CA ASN A 59 1.64 -0.61 -1.85
C ASN A 59 2.51 -0.22 -3.05
N ASN A 60 3.06 1.00 -3.07
CA ASN A 60 3.96 1.43 -4.15
C ASN A 60 5.28 0.65 -4.14
N TYR A 61 5.82 0.34 -2.96
CA TYR A 61 6.98 -0.55 -2.83
C TYR A 61 6.68 -1.94 -3.40
N GLY A 62 5.55 -2.55 -3.04
CA GLY A 62 5.12 -3.85 -3.54
C GLY A 62 4.98 -3.88 -5.07
N LYS A 63 4.42 -2.82 -5.67
CA LYS A 63 4.35 -2.67 -7.13
C LYS A 63 5.72 -2.59 -7.78
N LEU A 64 6.65 -1.81 -7.20
CA LEU A 64 8.02 -1.71 -7.69
C LEU A 64 8.76 -3.05 -7.58
N HIS A 65 8.62 -3.74 -6.45
CA HIS A 65 9.22 -5.06 -6.23
C HIS A 65 8.68 -6.11 -7.20
N ALA A 66 7.36 -6.13 -7.41
CA ALA A 66 6.73 -7.02 -8.39
C ALA A 66 7.24 -6.73 -9.81
N LEU A 67 7.38 -5.45 -10.17
CA LEU A 67 7.93 -5.05 -11.47
C LEU A 67 9.40 -5.47 -11.61
N ASP A 68 10.24 -5.25 -10.60
CA ASP A 68 11.64 -5.69 -10.58
C ASP A 68 11.75 -7.21 -10.80
N SER A 69 10.96 -7.98 -10.05
CA SER A 69 10.92 -9.44 -10.15
C SER A 69 10.42 -9.91 -11.53
N PHE A 70 9.35 -9.29 -12.03
CA PHE A 70 8.76 -9.62 -13.32
C PHE A 70 9.72 -9.33 -14.48
N LEU A 71 10.33 -8.14 -14.51
CA LEU A 71 11.34 -7.81 -15.51
C LEU A 71 12.51 -8.79 -15.40
N GLY A 72 13.02 -9.05 -14.19
CA GLY A 72 14.06 -10.05 -13.95
C GLY A 72 13.76 -11.41 -14.60
N ASN A 73 12.53 -11.92 -14.41
CA ASN A 73 12.08 -13.18 -15.01
C ASN A 73 11.92 -13.09 -16.54
N LEU A 74 11.40 -11.99 -17.07
CA LEU A 74 11.22 -11.83 -18.52
C LEU A 74 12.53 -11.83 -19.28
N TYR A 75 13.58 -11.17 -18.78
CA TYR A 75 14.87 -11.18 -19.48
C TYR A 75 15.66 -12.47 -19.28
N GLN A 76 15.32 -13.30 -18.29
CA GLN A 76 15.84 -14.68 -18.22
C GLN A 76 15.27 -15.57 -19.31
N ASN A 77 14.11 -15.24 -19.88
CA ASN A 77 13.51 -15.98 -20.98
C ASN A 77 14.07 -15.49 -22.34
N PRO A 78 14.83 -16.31 -23.10
CA PRO A 78 15.48 -15.87 -24.34
C PRO A 78 14.50 -15.41 -25.44
N ILE A 79 13.28 -15.99 -25.47
CA ILE A 79 12.25 -15.67 -26.46
C ILE A 79 11.59 -14.34 -26.10
N ALA A 80 11.21 -14.17 -24.82
CA ALA A 80 10.61 -12.92 -24.35
C ALA A 80 11.60 -11.76 -24.48
N ARG A 81 12.85 -11.96 -24.07
CA ARG A 81 13.93 -10.96 -24.13
C ARG A 81 14.11 -10.35 -25.53
N ARG A 82 13.96 -11.13 -26.60
CA ARG A 82 14.09 -10.63 -27.98
C ARG A 82 13.07 -9.54 -28.33
N ASN A 83 11.92 -9.55 -27.68
CA ASN A 83 10.81 -8.65 -27.96
C ASN A 83 10.69 -7.50 -26.93
N LEU A 84 11.58 -7.45 -25.93
CA LEU A 84 11.52 -6.40 -24.91
C LEU A 84 12.14 -5.10 -25.40
N ASN A 85 11.38 -4.02 -25.24
CA ASN A 85 11.91 -2.68 -25.37
C ASN A 85 12.59 -2.29 -24.05
N SER A 86 13.93 -2.26 -24.06
CA SER A 86 14.73 -1.92 -22.87
C SER A 86 14.53 -0.49 -22.39
N GLN A 87 14.27 0.45 -23.30
CA GLN A 87 14.03 1.84 -22.96
C GLN A 87 12.68 2.02 -22.28
N GLU A 88 11.64 1.35 -22.79
CA GLU A 88 10.32 1.36 -22.16
C GLU A 88 10.36 0.68 -20.78
N SER A 89 11.05 -0.46 -20.68
CA SER A 89 11.24 -1.15 -19.40
C SER A 89 11.95 -0.27 -18.37
N ALA A 90 12.99 0.48 -18.79
CA ALA A 90 13.67 1.46 -17.96
C ALA A 90 12.74 2.58 -17.50
N PHE A 91 11.95 3.12 -18.43
CA PHE A 91 10.99 4.19 -18.15
C PHE A 91 9.95 3.75 -17.12
N GLN A 92 9.34 2.58 -17.30
CA GLN A 92 8.34 2.04 -16.37
C GLN A 92 8.92 1.76 -14.98
N TYR A 93 10.12 1.17 -14.93
CA TYR A 93 10.82 0.94 -13.67
C TYR A 93 11.08 2.26 -12.93
N MET A 94 11.62 3.26 -13.62
CA MET A 94 11.91 4.57 -13.07
C MET A 94 10.65 5.32 -12.63
N ASN A 95 9.53 5.18 -13.37
CA ASN A 95 8.24 5.73 -12.97
C ASN A 95 7.70 5.07 -11.69
N SER A 96 7.78 3.74 -11.60
CA SER A 96 7.37 3.00 -10.40
C SER A 96 8.23 3.39 -9.19
N LEU A 97 9.54 3.54 -9.40
CA LEU A 97 10.48 4.04 -8.39
C LEU A 97 10.13 5.45 -7.94
N MET A 98 9.83 6.36 -8.87
CA MET A 98 9.42 7.73 -8.56
C MET A 98 8.13 7.75 -7.73
N ASN A 99 7.13 6.94 -8.10
CA ASN A 99 5.88 6.83 -7.35
C ASN A 99 6.13 6.38 -5.92
N TRP A 100 6.98 5.38 -5.72
CA TRP A 100 7.40 4.95 -4.39
C TRP A 100 8.13 6.07 -3.64
N LEU A 101 9.17 6.69 -4.21
CA LEU A 101 9.92 7.79 -3.56
C LEU A 101 9.01 8.95 -3.13
N ASN A 102 8.07 9.35 -3.98
CA ASN A 102 7.10 10.39 -3.66
C ASN A 102 6.14 9.95 -2.56
N SER A 103 5.69 8.68 -2.56
CA SER A 103 4.85 8.16 -1.48
C SER A 103 5.58 8.13 -0.12
N VAL A 104 6.89 7.81 -0.10
CA VAL A 104 7.73 7.88 1.12
C VAL A 104 7.78 9.33 1.62
N ARG A 105 8.01 10.30 0.72
CA ARG A 105 8.04 11.72 1.08
C ARG A 105 6.71 12.20 1.65
N ILE A 106 5.60 11.86 1.00
CA ILE A 106 4.24 12.22 1.45
C ILE A 106 3.98 11.65 2.84
N PHE A 107 4.35 10.39 3.10
CA PHE A 107 4.24 9.78 4.42
C PHE A 107 4.98 10.62 5.48
N VAL A 108 6.28 10.88 5.28
CA VAL A 108 7.09 11.63 6.26
C VAL A 108 6.55 13.04 6.50
N ASP A 109 6.19 13.76 5.42
CA ASP A 109 5.66 15.14 5.53
C ASP A 109 4.29 15.18 6.21
N HIS A 110 3.45 14.17 5.95
CA HIS A 110 2.14 14.06 6.59
C HIS A 110 2.29 13.88 8.10
N GLU A 111 3.19 13.01 8.56
CA GLU A 111 3.43 12.79 9.99
C GLU A 111 4.03 14.03 10.67
N LEU A 112 5.01 14.70 10.04
CA LEU A 112 5.55 15.96 10.54
C LEU A 112 4.47 17.05 10.66
N THR A 113 3.62 17.17 9.63
CA THR A 113 2.52 18.13 9.60
C THR A 113 1.46 17.81 10.66
N TYR A 114 1.12 16.53 10.80
CA TYR A 114 0.18 16.06 11.81
C TYR A 114 0.65 16.43 13.21
N TYR A 115 1.87 16.04 13.61
CA TYR A 115 2.38 16.33 14.94
C TYR A 115 2.52 17.83 15.21
N SER A 116 2.97 18.60 14.22
CA SER A 116 3.06 20.06 14.31
C SER A 116 1.71 20.73 14.54
N ARG A 117 0.66 20.32 13.80
CA ARG A 117 -0.70 20.87 13.95
C ARG A 117 -1.39 20.40 15.23
N ARG A 118 -1.19 19.14 15.61
CA ARG A 118 -1.89 18.49 16.72
C ARG A 118 -1.34 18.88 18.08
N PHE A 119 -0.02 18.88 18.23
CA PHE A 119 0.66 19.06 19.52
C PHE A 119 1.48 20.35 19.58
N GLY A 120 1.72 21.01 18.44
CA GLY A 120 2.50 22.24 18.34
C GLY A 120 3.94 22.01 17.88
N LYS A 121 4.62 23.11 17.51
CA LYS A 121 5.96 23.10 16.89
C LYS A 121 7.09 22.67 17.83
N GLU A 122 6.89 22.84 19.14
CA GLU A 122 7.87 22.49 20.18
C GLU A 122 7.45 21.23 20.97
N SER A 123 6.47 20.48 20.46
CA SER A 123 5.97 19.28 21.13
C SER A 123 7.00 18.16 21.18
N SER A 124 7.00 17.39 22.27
CA SER A 124 7.88 16.21 22.41
C SER A 124 7.61 15.18 21.31
N GLN A 125 6.37 15.05 20.86
CA GLN A 125 5.96 14.18 19.75
C GLN A 125 6.65 14.59 18.43
N LEU A 126 6.55 15.87 18.04
CA LEU A 126 7.17 16.35 16.82
C LEU A 126 8.70 16.26 16.89
N LEU A 127 9.29 16.62 18.03
CA LEU A 127 10.73 16.53 18.24
C LEU A 127 11.22 15.08 18.18
N ALA A 128 10.47 14.13 18.76
CA ALA A 128 10.78 12.71 18.69
C ALA A 128 10.75 12.17 17.26
N PHE A 129 9.73 12.54 16.47
CA PHE A 129 9.65 12.11 15.07
C PHE A 129 10.75 12.76 14.20
N LYS A 130 11.00 14.06 14.37
CA LYS A 130 12.13 14.75 13.70
C LYS A 130 13.46 14.07 14.01
N LYS A 131 13.71 13.76 15.29
CA LYS A 131 14.92 13.03 15.71
C LYS A 131 15.03 11.67 15.02
N ALA A 132 13.92 10.93 14.90
CA ALA A 132 13.92 9.65 14.20
C ALA A 132 14.24 9.81 12.71
N THR A 133 13.65 10.79 12.02
CA THR A 133 13.97 11.08 10.60
C THR A 133 15.43 11.47 10.41
N ALA A 134 15.98 12.31 11.29
CA ALA A 134 17.40 12.67 11.29
C ALA A 134 18.29 11.44 11.53
N THR A 135 17.92 10.58 12.49
CA THR A 135 18.65 9.34 12.78
C THR A 135 18.70 8.42 11.56
N GLN A 136 17.59 8.25 10.82
CA GLN A 136 17.60 7.45 9.59
C GLN A 136 18.47 8.09 8.51
N PHE A 137 18.45 9.43 8.38
CA PHE A 137 19.30 10.13 7.43
C PHE A 137 20.79 9.99 7.77
N ASP A 138 21.18 10.17 9.02
CA ASP A 138 22.58 10.16 9.43
C ASP A 138 23.18 8.75 9.39
N ASN A 139 22.39 7.73 9.75
CA ASN A 139 22.91 6.38 9.95
C ASN A 139 22.67 5.42 8.77
N ASN A 140 21.71 5.67 7.88
CA ASN A 140 21.41 4.76 6.77
C ASN A 140 21.76 5.38 5.40
N ILE A 141 22.69 4.74 4.67
CA ILE A 141 23.19 5.24 3.38
C ILE A 141 22.08 5.22 2.33
N ALA A 142 21.35 4.11 2.24
CA ALA A 142 20.30 3.93 1.26
C ALA A 142 19.17 4.94 1.45
N TYR A 143 18.75 5.21 2.68
CA TYR A 143 17.70 6.17 3.00
C TYR A 143 18.11 7.60 2.61
N ARG A 144 19.31 8.06 3.00
CA ARG A 144 19.76 9.41 2.63
C ARG A 144 20.03 9.57 1.13
N PHE A 145 20.53 8.52 0.49
CA PHE A 145 20.68 8.48 -0.96
C PHE A 145 19.31 8.61 -1.64
N MET A 146 18.34 7.76 -1.29
CA MET A 146 16.98 7.78 -1.87
C MET A 146 16.27 9.11 -1.62
N TYR A 147 16.45 9.70 -0.43
CA TYR A 147 15.95 11.03 -0.11
C TYR A 147 16.45 12.09 -1.09
N LYS A 148 17.76 12.11 -1.37
CA LYS A 148 18.36 13.06 -2.32
C LYS A 148 18.10 12.69 -3.78
N PHE A 149 18.02 11.40 -4.08
CA PHE A 149 17.71 10.90 -5.41
C PHE A 149 16.30 11.32 -5.84
N ARG A 150 15.32 11.35 -4.92
CA ARG A 150 14.01 11.94 -5.19
C ARG A 150 14.10 13.41 -5.63
N ASN A 151 15.01 14.18 -5.04
CA ASN A 151 15.20 15.58 -5.46
C ASN A 151 15.84 15.64 -6.84
N TYR A 152 16.87 14.83 -7.09
CA TYR A 152 17.45 14.65 -8.43
C TYR A 152 16.34 14.38 -9.46
N THR A 153 15.48 13.38 -9.23
CA THR A 153 14.47 12.99 -10.21
C THR A 153 13.38 14.05 -10.43
N THR A 154 13.16 14.92 -9.44
CA THR A 154 12.23 16.05 -9.54
C THR A 154 12.82 17.22 -10.35
N HIS A 155 14.13 17.46 -10.25
CA HIS A 155 14.78 18.63 -10.86
C HIS A 155 15.45 18.32 -12.20
N CYS A 156 16.01 17.12 -12.34
CA CYS A 156 16.79 16.70 -13.52
C CYS A 156 15.99 15.76 -14.43
N GLY A 157 14.85 15.24 -13.96
CA GLY A 157 14.04 14.25 -14.66
C GLY A 157 14.47 12.81 -14.38
N LEU A 158 13.91 11.86 -15.13
CA LEU A 158 14.23 10.43 -14.96
C LEU A 158 15.61 10.12 -15.55
N PRO A 159 16.55 9.57 -14.77
CA PRO A 159 17.80 9.09 -15.33
C PRO A 159 17.51 7.79 -16.08
N LEU A 160 17.12 7.90 -17.35
CA LEU A 160 16.86 6.74 -18.23
C LEU A 160 18.16 6.04 -18.69
N GLY A 161 19.25 6.23 -17.96
CA GLY A 161 20.59 5.82 -18.35
C GLY A 161 20.98 4.46 -17.79
N ASN A 162 20.88 3.45 -18.67
CA ASN A 162 21.46 2.10 -18.62
C ASN A 162 20.70 1.06 -17.75
N VAL A 163 19.78 0.34 -18.41
CA VAL A 163 19.44 -1.01 -17.97
C VAL A 163 20.63 -1.90 -18.32
N THR A 164 21.46 -2.23 -17.34
CA THR A 164 22.58 -3.13 -17.55
C THR A 164 22.11 -4.55 -17.31
N LEU A 165 22.20 -5.38 -18.34
CA LEU A 165 21.96 -6.82 -18.25
C LEU A 165 23.21 -7.49 -17.69
N GLY A 166 23.18 -7.82 -16.39
CA GLY A 166 24.23 -8.57 -15.73
C GLY A 166 24.00 -10.08 -15.75
N ARG A 167 25.06 -10.85 -15.53
CA ARG A 167 24.96 -12.25 -15.09
C ARG A 167 25.39 -12.31 -13.63
N LYS A 168 24.48 -12.63 -12.71
CA LYS A 168 24.85 -12.97 -11.33
C LYS A 168 24.99 -14.48 -11.22
N TYR A 169 26.22 -14.93 -11.04
CA TYR A 169 26.51 -16.32 -10.76
C TYR A 169 26.08 -16.62 -9.31
N THR A 170 25.09 -17.47 -9.13
CA THR A 170 24.75 -18.01 -7.81
C THR A 170 25.79 -19.07 -7.46
N SER A 171 26.81 -18.68 -6.69
CA SER A 171 27.96 -19.51 -6.28
C SER A 171 28.88 -19.96 -7.43
N ASN A 172 30.06 -20.51 -7.09
CA ASN A 172 31.15 -20.94 -8.00
C ASN A 172 30.77 -22.02 -9.06
N ASN A 173 29.48 -22.29 -9.29
CA ASN A 173 29.01 -23.21 -10.33
C ASN A 173 28.60 -22.44 -11.59
N VAL A 174 29.42 -22.59 -12.64
CA VAL A 174 29.21 -22.00 -13.98
C VAL A 174 27.94 -22.55 -14.66
N GLU A 175 27.46 -23.74 -14.26
CA GLU A 175 26.26 -24.39 -14.81
C GLU A 175 24.93 -23.88 -14.25
N GLY A 176 24.95 -22.99 -13.24
CA GLY A 176 23.75 -22.44 -12.60
C GLY A 176 23.58 -20.93 -12.75
N ALA A 177 24.31 -20.30 -13.68
CA ALA A 177 24.29 -18.85 -13.86
C ALA A 177 22.88 -18.34 -14.18
N ARG A 178 22.23 -17.68 -13.22
CA ARG A 178 20.99 -16.95 -13.48
C ARG A 178 21.37 -15.59 -14.08
N GLU A 179 20.90 -15.33 -15.30
CA GLU A 179 20.96 -13.97 -15.84
C GLU A 179 20.13 -13.05 -14.92
N SER A 180 20.71 -11.95 -14.47
CA SER A 180 20.06 -11.02 -13.53
C SER A 180 20.09 -9.63 -14.12
N ILE A 181 18.93 -9.02 -14.30
CA ILE A 181 18.88 -7.61 -14.68
C ILE A 181 19.18 -6.77 -13.46
N SER A 182 19.95 -5.72 -13.66
CA SER A 182 20.11 -4.65 -12.68
C SER A 182 19.77 -3.32 -13.34
N PHE A 183 18.87 -2.57 -12.71
CA PHE A 183 18.67 -1.16 -13.05
C PHE A 183 19.76 -0.35 -12.37
N ASN A 184 20.72 0.11 -13.16
CA ASN A 184 21.92 0.77 -12.67
C ASN A 184 21.88 2.27 -12.97
N LEU A 185 22.36 3.08 -12.03
CA LEU A 185 22.61 4.50 -12.25
C LEU A 185 24.11 4.70 -12.47
N LYS A 186 24.47 5.55 -13.41
CA LYS A 186 25.86 6.00 -13.57
C LYS A 186 26.19 7.07 -12.55
N LYS A 187 27.12 6.78 -11.64
CA LYS A 187 27.61 7.73 -10.63
C LYS A 187 28.07 9.06 -11.26
N ALA A 188 28.80 8.99 -12.37
CA ALA A 188 29.29 10.17 -13.08
C ALA A 188 28.14 11.08 -13.53
N THR A 189 27.10 10.50 -14.15
CA THR A 189 25.90 11.22 -14.58
C THR A 189 25.18 11.89 -13.40
N LEU A 190 25.00 11.17 -12.29
CA LEU A 190 24.38 11.71 -11.09
C LEU A 190 25.15 12.91 -10.50
N LEU A 191 26.48 12.85 -10.49
CA LEU A 191 27.36 13.89 -9.98
C LEU A 191 27.48 15.11 -10.91
N GLU A 192 27.34 14.89 -12.22
CA GLU A 192 27.37 15.93 -13.24
C GLU A 192 26.06 16.74 -13.24
N GLU A 193 24.92 16.05 -13.30
CA GLU A 193 23.62 16.67 -13.57
C GLU A 193 22.96 17.29 -12.34
N PHE A 194 23.40 16.95 -11.12
CA PHE A 194 22.79 17.46 -9.89
C PHE A 194 23.84 17.82 -8.84
N GLN A 195 23.81 19.07 -8.37
CA GLN A 195 24.78 19.58 -7.40
C GLN A 195 24.25 19.62 -5.96
N GLU A 196 22.93 19.46 -5.75
CA GLU A 196 22.28 19.61 -4.44
C GLU A 196 22.25 18.32 -3.59
N TRP A 197 23.17 17.39 -3.84
CA TRP A 197 23.38 16.19 -3.01
C TRP A 197 23.66 16.55 -1.55
N GLY A 198 24.34 17.68 -1.29
CA GLY A 198 24.84 18.04 0.04
C GLY A 198 26.09 17.26 0.42
N ALA A 199 26.86 17.77 1.38
CA ALA A 199 28.21 17.28 1.66
C ALA A 199 28.27 15.79 2.04
N VAL A 200 27.34 15.32 2.88
CA VAL A 200 27.30 13.93 3.36
C VAL A 200 26.98 12.98 2.21
N VAL A 201 25.83 13.17 1.54
CA VAL A 201 25.40 12.26 0.46
C VAL A 201 26.34 12.31 -0.75
N LYS A 202 26.94 13.47 -1.05
CA LYS A 202 27.96 13.57 -2.11
C LYS A 202 29.19 12.72 -1.78
N LYS A 203 29.64 12.72 -0.51
CA LYS A 203 30.75 11.88 -0.07
C LYS A 203 30.42 10.40 -0.22
N ASP A 204 29.21 9.99 0.16
CA ASP A 204 28.77 8.59 -0.01
C ASP A 204 28.69 8.21 -1.48
N LEU A 205 28.09 9.06 -2.31
CA LEU A 205 27.94 8.84 -3.74
C LEU A 205 29.30 8.66 -4.43
N ILE A 206 30.31 9.46 -4.05
CA ILE A 206 31.68 9.31 -4.57
C ILE A 206 32.29 7.95 -4.17
N SER A 207 31.96 7.45 -2.98
CA SER A 207 32.46 6.16 -2.47
C SER A 207 31.73 4.93 -3.03
N MET A 208 30.57 5.11 -3.66
CA MET A 208 29.84 4.02 -4.32
C MET A 208 30.55 3.57 -5.61
N GLU A 209 30.18 2.38 -6.09
CA GLU A 209 30.60 1.87 -7.39
C GLU A 209 30.17 2.80 -8.54
N ASP A 210 30.81 2.66 -9.70
CA ASP A 210 30.51 3.51 -10.86
C ASP A 210 29.11 3.24 -11.45
N GLU A 211 28.67 1.97 -11.38
CA GLU A 211 27.30 1.55 -11.65
C GLU A 211 26.60 1.22 -10.32
N ILE A 212 25.57 1.98 -9.99
CA ILE A 212 24.85 1.86 -8.72
C ILE A 212 23.57 1.07 -8.96
N GLU A 213 23.52 -0.17 -8.47
CA GLU A 213 22.31 -0.99 -8.50
C GLU A 213 21.24 -0.40 -7.58
N ILE A 214 20.10 -0.02 -8.14
CA ILE A 214 19.06 0.75 -7.43
C ILE A 214 18.31 -0.11 -6.43
N PHE A 215 17.90 -1.32 -6.82
CA PHE A 215 16.93 -2.09 -6.06
C PHE A 215 17.42 -2.53 -4.66
N PRO A 216 18.70 -2.90 -4.44
CA PRO A 216 19.24 -3.11 -3.10
C PRO A 216 19.08 -1.88 -2.18
N LEU A 217 19.34 -0.68 -2.70
CA LEU A 217 19.15 0.56 -1.96
C LEU A 217 17.66 0.84 -1.69
N VAL A 218 16.76 0.46 -2.61
CA VAL A 218 15.31 0.56 -2.39
C VAL A 218 14.88 -0.31 -1.21
N ARG A 219 15.33 -1.57 -1.17
CA ARG A 219 15.02 -2.50 -0.07
C ARG A 219 15.55 -2.00 1.26
N GLU A 220 16.81 -1.56 1.32
CA GLU A 220 17.42 -1.05 2.55
C GLU A 220 16.75 0.26 3.02
N CYS A 221 16.40 1.15 2.10
CA CYS A 221 15.62 2.34 2.42
C CYS A 221 14.23 1.98 2.99
N MET A 222 13.57 0.95 2.45
CA MET A 222 12.28 0.49 2.97
C MET A 222 12.36 0.00 4.43
N VAL A 223 13.47 -0.62 4.84
CA VAL A 223 13.74 -0.94 6.26
C VAL A 223 13.75 0.33 7.12
N SER A 224 14.35 1.41 6.63
CA SER A 224 14.36 2.71 7.31
C SER A 224 12.95 3.31 7.41
N VAL A 225 12.14 3.18 6.34
CA VAL A 225 10.73 3.63 6.33
C VAL A 225 9.88 2.84 7.33
N HIS A 226 10.09 1.52 7.43
CA HIS A 226 9.45 0.68 8.45
C HIS A 226 9.83 1.14 9.87
N SER A 227 11.10 1.46 10.10
CA SER A 227 11.58 2.00 11.39
C SER A 227 10.89 3.32 11.75
N LEU A 228 10.70 4.23 10.78
CA LEU A 228 9.93 5.46 11.00
C LEU A 228 8.47 5.18 11.35
N MET A 229 7.83 4.21 10.68
CA MET A 229 6.46 3.82 11.00
C MET A 229 6.31 3.24 12.41
N ARG A 230 7.29 2.43 12.86
CA ARG A 230 7.32 1.98 14.26
C ARG A 230 7.38 3.14 15.22
N LYS A 231 8.16 4.18 14.91
CA LYS A 231 8.24 5.38 15.73
C LYS A 231 6.93 6.17 15.78
N VAL A 232 6.19 6.24 14.66
CA VAL A 232 4.85 6.83 14.61
C VAL A 232 3.89 6.08 15.54
N ILE A 233 3.89 4.75 15.48
CA ILE A 233 3.07 3.91 16.37
C ILE A 233 3.42 4.16 17.83
N GLU A 234 4.71 4.19 18.17
CA GLU A 234 5.18 4.46 19.53
C GLU A 234 4.70 5.81 20.05
N ILE A 235 4.87 6.89 19.27
CA ILE A 235 4.46 8.25 19.64
C ILE A 235 2.94 8.33 19.84
N ASP A 236 2.18 7.75 18.91
CA ASP A 236 0.72 7.77 18.95
C ASP A 236 0.18 6.94 20.12
N PHE A 237 0.77 5.77 20.36
CA PHE A 237 0.41 4.89 21.47
C PHE A 237 0.66 5.57 22.82
N LEU A 238 1.84 6.16 23.02
CA LEU A 238 2.14 6.91 24.25
C LEU A 238 1.17 8.09 24.45
N SER A 239 0.83 8.79 23.36
CA SER A 239 -0.14 9.89 23.42
C SER A 239 -1.55 9.41 23.77
N ALA A 240 -1.99 8.29 23.21
CA ALA A 240 -3.27 7.67 23.52
C ALA A 240 -3.31 7.13 24.95
N LYS A 241 -2.23 6.50 25.42
CA LYS A 241 -2.12 5.97 26.78
C LYS A 241 -2.19 7.07 27.84
N SER A 242 -1.48 8.18 27.61
CA SER A 242 -1.60 9.36 28.48
C SER A 242 -3.02 9.92 28.51
N ALA A 243 -3.79 9.84 27.41
CA ALA A 243 -5.17 10.29 27.36
C ALA A 243 -6.18 9.28 27.94
N ALA A 244 -5.85 7.99 27.93
CA ALA A 244 -6.75 6.92 28.33
C ALA A 244 -7.17 7.01 29.81
N MET A 245 -6.22 7.29 30.71
CA MET A 245 -6.51 7.42 32.14
C MET A 245 -7.44 8.61 32.42
N GLU A 246 -7.17 9.76 31.80
CA GLU A 246 -7.99 10.96 31.90
C GLU A 246 -9.40 10.72 31.37
N LEU A 247 -9.51 10.06 30.21
CA LEU A 247 -10.79 9.72 29.59
C LEU A 247 -11.62 8.79 30.46
N LYS A 248 -11.01 7.74 31.01
CA LYS A 248 -11.71 6.79 31.89
C LYS A 248 -12.33 7.50 33.09
N GLN A 249 -11.55 8.32 33.79
CA GLN A 249 -12.05 9.10 34.92
C GLN A 249 -13.15 10.09 34.50
N THR A 250 -12.98 10.75 33.36
CA THR A 250 -13.98 11.70 32.85
C THR A 250 -15.29 11.00 32.48
N LEU A 251 -15.21 9.84 31.84
CA LEU A 251 -16.37 9.03 31.47
C LEU A 251 -17.06 8.42 32.68
N GLU A 252 -16.34 7.93 33.69
CA GLU A 252 -16.92 7.43 34.94
C GLU A 252 -17.70 8.53 35.69
N ASN A 253 -17.20 9.76 35.68
CA ASN A 253 -17.90 10.90 36.29
C ASN A 253 -19.13 11.35 35.48
N LEU A 254 -19.02 11.31 34.15
CA LEU A 254 -20.08 11.75 33.25
C LEU A 254 -21.13 10.66 33.02
N ASP A 255 -20.81 9.38 33.11
CA ASP A 255 -21.75 8.29 32.87
C ASP A 255 -21.36 7.07 33.74
N PRO A 256 -21.64 7.12 35.06
CA PRO A 256 -21.24 6.06 35.99
C PRO A 256 -21.79 4.68 35.63
N ASP A 257 -22.95 4.65 34.97
CA ASP A 257 -23.62 3.43 34.55
C ASP A 257 -23.12 2.91 33.19
N HIS A 258 -22.19 3.62 32.53
CA HIS A 258 -21.58 3.26 31.25
C HIS A 258 -22.62 2.94 30.15
N ARG A 259 -23.72 3.69 30.11
CA ARG A 259 -24.83 3.46 29.17
C ARG A 259 -24.55 4.07 27.79
N ALA A 260 -23.79 5.15 27.74
CA ALA A 260 -23.45 5.84 26.50
C ALA A 260 -22.39 5.07 25.72
N ASN A 261 -22.62 4.92 24.42
CA ASN A 261 -21.65 4.37 23.47
C ASN A 261 -21.17 5.43 22.47
N SER A 262 -21.73 6.64 22.53
CA SER A 262 -21.47 7.70 21.56
C SER A 262 -21.48 9.08 22.20
N LEU A 263 -20.57 9.94 21.73
CA LEU A 263 -20.61 11.38 21.90
C LEU A 263 -21.38 11.99 20.72
N VAL A 264 -22.44 12.73 20.98
CA VAL A 264 -23.41 13.16 19.98
C VAL A 264 -23.47 14.68 19.91
N ARG A 265 -23.27 15.24 18.71
CA ARG A 265 -23.65 16.62 18.40
C ARG A 265 -24.98 16.60 17.66
N TYR A 266 -25.92 17.45 18.06
CA TYR A 266 -27.15 17.67 17.30
C TYR A 266 -27.31 19.14 16.93
N GLN A 267 -27.99 19.38 15.83
CA GLN A 267 -28.29 20.70 15.32
C GLN A 267 -29.74 20.74 14.85
N SER A 268 -30.56 21.56 15.50
CA SER A 268 -31.98 21.76 15.19
C SER A 268 -32.16 23.04 14.38
N PHE A 269 -32.89 22.92 13.28
CA PHE A 269 -33.18 24.01 12.34
C PHE A 269 -34.61 24.54 12.54
N PRO A 270 -34.89 25.80 12.15
CA PRO A 270 -36.22 26.42 12.31
C PRO A 270 -37.32 25.71 11.52
N ASP A 271 -36.97 24.99 10.46
CA ASP A 271 -37.88 24.21 9.63
C ASP A 271 -38.21 22.83 10.22
N GLY A 272 -37.79 22.56 11.46
CA GLY A 272 -38.03 21.31 12.16
C GLY A 272 -37.04 20.19 11.83
N ARG A 273 -36.08 20.40 10.92
CA ARG A 273 -35.02 19.41 10.66
C ARG A 273 -34.05 19.32 11.83
N VAL A 274 -33.54 18.11 12.07
CA VAL A 274 -32.48 17.86 13.06
C VAL A 274 -31.37 17.03 12.42
N THR A 275 -30.13 17.51 12.50
CA THR A 275 -28.95 16.74 12.11
C THR A 275 -28.29 16.20 13.37
N ILE A 276 -27.96 14.90 13.36
CA ILE A 276 -27.29 14.21 14.46
C ILE A 276 -25.96 13.67 13.95
N SER A 277 -24.89 13.88 14.71
CA SER A 277 -23.54 13.43 14.38
C SER A 277 -22.97 12.62 15.54
N PRO A 278 -23.21 11.29 15.58
CA PRO A 278 -22.65 10.43 16.61
C PRO A 278 -21.17 10.16 16.34
N THR A 279 -20.36 10.23 17.39
CA THR A 279 -18.96 9.80 17.43
C THR A 279 -18.85 8.65 18.42
N PRO A 280 -18.59 7.41 17.97
CA PRO A 280 -18.47 6.26 18.87
C PRO A 280 -17.39 6.47 19.93
N ILE A 281 -17.67 6.05 21.16
CA ILE A 281 -16.69 6.02 22.25
C ILE A 281 -15.85 4.75 22.06
N PRO A 282 -14.52 4.85 21.93
CA PRO A 282 -13.65 3.71 21.65
C PRO A 282 -13.31 2.92 22.94
N THR A 283 -14.31 2.52 23.73
CA THR A 283 -14.12 1.97 25.09
C THR A 283 -13.22 0.74 25.11
N ASN A 284 -13.43 -0.19 24.17
CA ASN A 284 -12.59 -1.39 24.01
C ASN A 284 -11.12 -1.04 23.75
N ILE A 285 -10.85 -0.03 22.92
CA ILE A 285 -9.48 0.41 22.62
C ILE A 285 -8.88 1.13 23.83
N ILE A 286 -9.66 1.95 24.54
CA ILE A 286 -9.21 2.64 25.76
C ILE A 286 -8.73 1.62 26.79
N ASP A 287 -9.54 0.61 27.10
CA ASP A 287 -9.17 -0.44 28.06
C ASP A 287 -7.94 -1.22 27.61
N THR A 288 -7.90 -1.62 26.34
CA THR A 288 -6.73 -2.32 25.75
C THR A 288 -5.45 -1.50 25.89
N VAL A 289 -5.49 -0.20 25.60
CA VAL A 289 -4.32 0.68 25.67
C VAL A 289 -3.84 0.87 27.13
N ILE A 290 -4.76 0.86 28.10
CA ILE A 290 -4.41 0.95 29.53
C ILE A 290 -3.68 -0.31 30.00
N GLU A 291 -4.15 -1.48 29.58
CA GLU A 291 -3.60 -2.78 30.00
C GLU A 291 -2.24 -3.09 29.37
N LEU A 292 -1.97 -2.56 28.18
CA LEU A 292 -0.71 -2.78 27.49
C LEU A 292 0.47 -2.09 28.22
N PRO A 293 1.62 -2.78 28.40
CA PRO A 293 2.80 -2.17 29.01
C PRO A 293 3.30 -0.96 28.21
N ASP A 294 4.04 -0.06 28.87
CA ASP A 294 4.72 1.02 28.14
C ASP A 294 5.66 0.38 27.11
N ALA A 295 5.57 0.85 25.86
CA ALA A 295 6.11 0.20 24.68
C ALA A 295 7.65 0.19 24.58
N GLU A 296 8.37 0.06 25.69
CA GLU A 296 9.77 -0.34 25.69
C GLU A 296 9.85 -1.85 25.37
N GLY A 297 9.66 -2.20 24.09
CA GLY A 297 9.97 -3.54 23.56
C GLY A 297 8.82 -4.32 22.93
N ILE A 298 7.61 -3.77 22.78
CA ILE A 298 6.45 -4.52 22.24
C ILE A 298 6.48 -4.65 20.71
N VAL A 299 7.19 -3.77 19.99
CA VAL A 299 7.32 -3.92 18.55
C VAL A 299 8.47 -4.87 18.26
N GLU A 300 8.26 -6.17 18.52
CA GLU A 300 9.05 -7.21 17.87
C GLU A 300 9.08 -6.89 16.37
N GLU A 301 10.26 -6.99 15.76
CA GLU A 301 10.35 -6.92 14.31
C GLU A 301 9.39 -7.98 13.77
N PRO A 302 8.28 -7.61 13.09
CA PRO A 302 7.60 -8.63 12.33
C PRO A 302 8.68 -9.19 11.41
N ASN A 303 8.81 -10.51 11.40
CA ASN A 303 9.79 -11.23 10.61
C ASN A 303 9.44 -11.02 9.13
N MET A 304 9.66 -9.81 8.61
CA MET A 304 9.21 -9.37 7.28
C MET A 304 10.16 -9.81 6.18
N PHE A 305 11.15 -10.63 6.55
CA PHE A 305 12.05 -11.34 5.67
C PHE A 305 11.79 -12.86 5.66
N GLU A 306 10.66 -13.36 6.17
CA GLU A 306 10.19 -14.63 5.61
C GLU A 306 10.04 -14.39 4.11
N GLU A 307 10.89 -15.08 3.34
CA GLU A 307 10.86 -15.16 1.88
C GLU A 307 9.50 -15.72 1.42
N GLN A 308 8.45 -14.92 1.56
CA GLN A 308 7.28 -15.08 0.72
C GLN A 308 7.70 -14.50 -0.62
N SER A 309 8.22 -15.40 -1.46
CA SER A 309 8.15 -15.29 -2.92
C SER A 309 6.84 -14.57 -3.27
N PRO A 310 6.85 -13.56 -4.15
CA PRO A 310 5.76 -12.60 -4.26
C PRO A 310 4.42 -13.33 -4.33
N SER A 311 3.69 -13.34 -3.21
CA SER A 311 2.26 -13.55 -3.27
C SER A 311 1.72 -12.26 -3.89
N PHE A 312 0.86 -12.41 -4.88
CA PHE A 312 0.21 -11.32 -5.60
C PHE A 312 -0.84 -10.62 -4.71
N ASP A 313 -0.54 -10.34 -3.45
CA ASP A 313 -1.46 -9.75 -2.46
C ASP A 313 -1.59 -8.22 -2.56
N GLY A 314 -1.25 -7.65 -3.72
CA GLY A 314 -1.25 -6.21 -4.00
C GLY A 314 -2.44 -5.69 -4.83
N LEU A 315 -3.41 -6.53 -5.16
CA LEU A 315 -4.67 -6.10 -5.75
C LEU A 315 -5.65 -5.68 -4.64
N PRO A 316 -6.54 -4.69 -4.90
CA PRO A 316 -7.35 -4.05 -3.87
C PRO A 316 -8.08 -5.11 -3.04
N MET A 317 -7.73 -5.25 -1.74
CA MET A 317 -8.26 -6.22 -0.76
C MET A 317 -9.44 -6.99 -1.35
N LEU A 318 -9.08 -8.02 -2.10
CA LEU A 318 -10.02 -8.85 -2.80
C LEU A 318 -10.75 -9.58 -1.66
N SER A 319 -12.08 -9.51 -1.64
CA SER A 319 -12.85 -10.30 -0.67
C SER A 319 -12.35 -11.75 -0.71
N LEU A 320 -12.57 -12.53 0.36
CA LEU A 320 -12.20 -13.96 0.38
C LEU A 320 -12.71 -14.68 -0.90
N GLU A 321 -13.86 -14.23 -1.42
CA GLU A 321 -14.42 -14.67 -2.70
C GLU A 321 -13.54 -14.33 -3.91
N THR A 322 -12.99 -13.12 -3.99
CA THR A 322 -12.22 -12.71 -5.16
C THR A 322 -10.83 -13.37 -5.22
N THR A 323 -10.20 -13.67 -4.07
CA THR A 323 -9.00 -14.53 -4.03
C THR A 323 -9.31 -15.96 -4.48
N LYS A 324 -10.45 -16.51 -4.06
CA LYS A 324 -10.94 -17.82 -4.55
C LYS A 324 -11.14 -17.79 -6.07
N TYR A 325 -11.70 -16.71 -6.61
CA TYR A 325 -11.94 -16.57 -8.05
C TYR A 325 -10.62 -16.48 -8.82
N GLN A 326 -9.67 -15.65 -8.42
CA GLN A 326 -8.35 -15.57 -9.09
C GLN A 326 -7.64 -16.93 -9.13
N ARG A 327 -7.65 -17.68 -8.02
CA ARG A 327 -7.07 -19.03 -7.99
C ARG A 327 -7.71 -19.94 -9.04
N ARG A 328 -9.05 -19.98 -9.12
CA ARG A 328 -9.75 -20.77 -10.14
C ARG A 328 -9.42 -20.30 -11.57
N GLY A 329 -9.29 -18.98 -11.78
CA GLY A 329 -8.84 -18.43 -13.06
C GLY A 329 -7.46 -18.92 -13.50
N ILE A 330 -6.51 -18.95 -12.56
CA ILE A 330 -5.14 -19.46 -12.79
C ILE A 330 -5.16 -20.96 -13.09
N GLU A 331 -5.96 -21.74 -12.36
CA GLU A 331 -6.12 -23.18 -12.57
C GLU A 331 -6.67 -23.48 -13.97
N VAL A 332 -7.70 -22.75 -14.41
CA VAL A 332 -8.28 -22.88 -15.76
C VAL A 332 -7.25 -22.55 -16.85
N LEU A 333 -6.52 -21.44 -16.71
CA LEU A 333 -5.50 -21.05 -17.68
C LEU A 333 -4.33 -22.04 -17.70
N SER A 334 -3.93 -22.55 -16.54
CA SER A 334 -2.86 -23.56 -16.42
C SER A 334 -3.27 -24.87 -17.09
N ALA A 335 -4.51 -25.33 -16.87
CA ALA A 335 -5.05 -26.50 -17.53
C ALA A 335 -5.12 -26.31 -19.05
N TRP A 336 -5.58 -25.15 -19.52
CA TRP A 336 -5.64 -24.83 -20.94
C TRP A 336 -4.25 -24.83 -21.60
N ILE A 337 -3.25 -24.25 -20.94
CA ILE A 337 -1.85 -24.26 -21.41
C ILE A 337 -1.27 -25.67 -21.41
N HIS A 338 -1.49 -26.45 -20.34
CA HIS A 338 -0.97 -27.80 -20.20
C HIS A 338 -1.52 -28.76 -21.25
N GLU A 339 -2.82 -28.66 -21.52
CA GLU A 339 -3.52 -29.50 -22.48
C GLU A 339 -3.39 -29.00 -23.93
N GLY A 340 -2.76 -27.83 -24.14
CA GLY A 340 -2.52 -27.27 -25.47
C GLY A 340 -3.75 -26.69 -26.15
N GLY A 341 -4.77 -26.29 -25.38
CA GLY A 341 -5.97 -25.63 -25.89
C GLY A 341 -7.28 -26.31 -25.47
N ASP A 342 -8.30 -26.15 -26.32
CA ASP A 342 -9.61 -26.80 -26.14
C ASP A 342 -9.54 -28.27 -26.55
N THR A 343 -9.22 -29.13 -25.57
CA THR A 343 -9.19 -30.59 -25.74
C THR A 343 -10.28 -31.26 -24.91
N PRO A 344 -10.68 -32.50 -25.23
CA PRO A 344 -11.60 -33.26 -24.38
C PRO A 344 -11.11 -33.37 -22.93
N ARG A 345 -9.78 -33.48 -22.77
CA ARG A 345 -9.14 -33.58 -21.46
C ARG A 345 -9.20 -32.26 -20.68
N PHE A 346 -8.98 -31.13 -21.35
CA PHE A 346 -9.22 -29.80 -20.77
C PHE A 346 -10.68 -29.64 -20.32
N ASN A 347 -11.63 -30.05 -21.16
CA ASN A 347 -13.06 -29.97 -20.84
C ASN A 347 -13.44 -30.85 -19.63
N GLU A 348 -12.84 -32.03 -19.48
CA GLU A 348 -13.00 -32.88 -18.29
C GLU A 348 -12.51 -32.17 -17.02
N VAL A 349 -11.33 -31.56 -17.07
CA VAL A 349 -10.72 -30.83 -15.95
C VAL A 349 -11.59 -29.62 -15.56
N VAL A 350 -12.09 -28.85 -16.51
CA VAL A 350 -12.98 -27.72 -16.24
C VAL A 350 -14.32 -28.19 -15.64
N HIS A 351 -14.90 -29.29 -16.15
CA HIS A 351 -16.12 -29.86 -15.58
C HIS A 351 -15.92 -30.44 -14.18
N GLU A 352 -14.73 -30.93 -13.84
CA GLU A 352 -14.37 -31.35 -12.49
C GLU A 352 -14.29 -30.15 -11.54
N MET A 353 -13.63 -29.07 -11.96
CA MET A 353 -13.56 -27.81 -11.20
C MET A 353 -14.93 -27.21 -10.92
N VAL A 354 -15.85 -27.25 -11.90
CA VAL A 354 -17.25 -26.79 -11.71
C VAL A 354 -17.99 -27.66 -10.68
N ARG A 355 -17.77 -28.98 -10.69
CA ARG A 355 -18.38 -29.90 -9.71
C ARG A 355 -17.85 -29.67 -8.30
N GLU A 356 -16.55 -29.39 -8.16
CA GLU A 356 -15.93 -29.04 -6.86
C GLU A 356 -16.49 -27.73 -6.27
N ASP A 357 -16.95 -26.81 -7.12
CA ASP A 357 -17.58 -25.55 -6.70
C ASP A 357 -19.12 -25.66 -6.64
N ASP A 358 -19.66 -26.80 -6.18
CA ASP A 358 -21.10 -27.05 -6.02
C ASP A 358 -21.92 -26.83 -7.32
N ASN A 359 -21.36 -27.20 -8.46
CA ASN A 359 -21.91 -26.93 -9.81
C ASN A 359 -22.04 -25.43 -10.15
N ASN A 360 -21.27 -24.56 -9.49
CA ASN A 360 -21.23 -23.13 -9.76
C ASN A 360 -20.04 -22.78 -10.65
N ALA A 361 -20.29 -22.37 -11.90
CA ALA A 361 -19.24 -21.94 -12.82
C ALA A 361 -18.75 -20.49 -12.61
N ARG A 362 -19.44 -19.72 -11.76
CA ARG A 362 -19.12 -18.29 -11.51
C ARG A 362 -17.67 -18.05 -11.03
N PRO A 363 -17.10 -18.86 -10.13
CA PRO A 363 -15.71 -18.71 -9.70
C PRO A 363 -14.70 -18.83 -10.84
N LEU A 364 -14.89 -19.81 -11.72
CA LEU A 364 -14.03 -20.02 -12.89
C LEU A 364 -14.15 -18.86 -13.88
N LEU A 365 -15.37 -18.44 -14.21
CA LEU A 365 -15.62 -17.39 -15.19
C LEU A 365 -15.05 -16.03 -14.73
N LEU A 366 -15.39 -15.61 -13.51
CA LEU A 366 -14.89 -14.34 -12.97
C LEU A 366 -13.39 -14.39 -12.73
N GLY A 367 -12.88 -15.54 -12.25
CA GLY A 367 -11.45 -15.78 -12.09
C GLY A 367 -10.68 -15.61 -13.39
N THR A 368 -11.13 -16.28 -14.45
CA THR A 368 -10.48 -16.25 -15.77
C THR A 368 -10.51 -14.84 -16.36
N ILE A 369 -11.60 -14.08 -16.18
CA ILE A 369 -11.69 -12.68 -16.60
C ILE A 369 -10.71 -11.80 -15.83
N LEU A 370 -10.59 -11.98 -14.51
CA LEU A 370 -9.68 -11.19 -13.68
C LEU A 370 -8.22 -11.43 -14.05
N VAL A 371 -7.83 -12.69 -14.15
CA VAL A 371 -6.47 -13.07 -14.57
C VAL A 371 -6.21 -12.62 -16.00
N GLY A 372 -7.19 -12.77 -16.90
CA GLY A 372 -7.10 -12.28 -18.27
C GLY A 372 -6.94 -10.77 -18.35
N HIS A 373 -7.64 -10.00 -17.50
CA HIS A 373 -7.48 -8.55 -17.41
C HIS A 373 -6.09 -8.18 -16.90
N GLU A 374 -5.58 -8.84 -15.87
CA GLU A 374 -4.23 -8.63 -15.35
C GLU A 374 -3.17 -8.94 -16.41
N LEU A 375 -3.30 -10.07 -17.12
CA LEU A 375 -2.42 -10.43 -18.23
C LEU A 375 -2.51 -9.44 -19.37
N LEU A 376 -3.70 -8.96 -19.73
CA LEU A 376 -3.90 -7.96 -20.77
C LEU A 376 -3.30 -6.62 -20.37
N GLN A 377 -3.43 -6.22 -19.11
CA GLN A 377 -2.83 -5.01 -18.56
C GLN A 377 -1.31 -5.13 -18.55
N MET A 378 -0.76 -6.25 -18.10
CA MET A 378 0.68 -6.52 -18.16
C MET A 378 1.19 -6.53 -19.60
N THR A 379 0.45 -7.12 -20.54
CA THR A 379 0.80 -7.15 -21.96
C THR A 379 0.75 -5.75 -22.55
N SER A 380 -0.27 -4.95 -22.22
CA SER A 380 -0.41 -3.55 -22.63
C SER A 380 0.77 -2.71 -22.15
N ILE A 381 1.19 -2.93 -20.90
CA ILE A 381 2.37 -2.30 -20.30
C ILE A 381 3.65 -2.72 -21.03
N VAL A 382 3.78 -3.98 -21.42
CA VAL A 382 5.00 -4.51 -22.07
C VAL A 382 5.11 -4.13 -23.55
N THR A 383 3.99 -4.07 -24.28
CA THR A 383 3.99 -3.82 -25.73
C THR A 383 3.79 -2.34 -26.07
N GLY A 384 3.37 -1.51 -25.12
CA GLY A 384 2.97 -0.13 -25.36
C GLY A 384 1.65 0.01 -26.13
N MET A 385 0.94 -1.09 -26.36
CA MET A 385 -0.33 -1.12 -27.07
C MET A 385 -1.47 -0.96 -26.07
N SER A 386 -2.51 -0.22 -26.44
CA SER A 386 -3.75 -0.15 -25.65
C SER A 386 -4.41 -1.53 -25.55
N HIS A 387 -5.21 -1.73 -24.50
CA HIS A 387 -6.01 -2.95 -24.33
C HIS A 387 -6.86 -3.26 -25.57
N SER A 388 -7.42 -2.24 -26.23
CA SER A 388 -8.20 -2.37 -27.47
C SER A 388 -7.36 -2.84 -28.65
N GLU A 389 -6.14 -2.35 -28.81
CA GLU A 389 -5.24 -2.77 -29.90
C GLU A 389 -4.76 -4.20 -29.70
N LEU A 390 -4.47 -4.60 -28.45
CA LEU A 390 -4.12 -5.98 -28.12
C LEU A 390 -5.26 -6.96 -28.41
N LEU A 391 -6.49 -6.62 -28.00
CA LEU A 391 -7.66 -7.45 -28.25
C LEU A 391 -8.01 -7.52 -29.74
N SER A 392 -7.84 -6.41 -30.48
CA SER A 392 -8.02 -6.40 -31.94
C SER A 392 -7.03 -7.33 -32.63
N ASN A 393 -5.74 -7.22 -32.30
CA ASN A 393 -4.70 -8.06 -32.89
C ASN A 393 -4.86 -9.54 -32.53
N PHE A 394 -5.31 -9.84 -31.32
CA PHE A 394 -5.62 -11.20 -30.91
C PHE A 394 -6.76 -11.81 -31.75
N LYS A 395 -7.82 -11.03 -32.00
CA LYS A 395 -8.96 -11.43 -32.84
C LYS A 395 -8.53 -11.67 -34.29
N ASP A 396 -7.68 -10.80 -34.84
CA ASP A 396 -7.20 -10.93 -36.22
C ASP A 396 -6.25 -12.13 -36.39
N THR A 397 -5.37 -12.37 -35.40
CA THR A 397 -4.47 -13.54 -35.39
C THR A 397 -5.23 -14.85 -35.28
N ASN A 398 -6.28 -14.90 -34.43
CA ASN A 398 -7.12 -16.10 -34.29
C ASN A 398 -7.93 -16.37 -35.57
N ASN A 399 -8.43 -15.32 -36.23
CA ASN A 399 -9.12 -15.45 -37.53
C ASN A 399 -8.17 -15.93 -38.64
N GLU A 400 -6.89 -15.52 -38.64
CA GLU A 400 -5.89 -16.05 -39.58
C GLU A 400 -5.52 -17.50 -39.28
N MET A 401 -5.38 -17.90 -38.00
CA MET A 401 -5.10 -19.29 -37.64
C MET A 401 -6.26 -20.24 -37.97
N LEU A 402 -7.51 -19.81 -37.76
CA LEU A 402 -8.70 -20.57 -38.15
C LEU A 402 -8.80 -20.73 -39.68
N ARG A 403 -8.48 -19.68 -40.45
CA ARG A 403 -8.46 -19.76 -41.93
C ARG A 403 -7.37 -20.69 -42.47
N ARG A 404 -6.23 -20.82 -41.79
CA ARG A 404 -5.16 -21.75 -42.17
C ARG A 404 -5.53 -23.20 -41.87
N HIS A 405 -6.26 -23.44 -40.78
CA HIS A 405 -6.78 -24.77 -40.47
C HIS A 405 -7.85 -25.27 -41.45
N ASP A 406 -8.63 -24.38 -42.07
CA ASP A 406 -9.60 -24.74 -43.11
C ASP A 406 -8.95 -25.00 -44.49
N THR A 407 -7.69 -24.63 -44.70
CA THR A 407 -6.97 -24.84 -45.98
C THR A 407 -6.03 -26.04 -46.00
N ASP A 408 -5.79 -26.68 -44.85
CA ASP A 408 -4.86 -27.81 -44.69
C ASP A 408 -5.56 -29.14 -44.35
N PHE A 409 -6.73 -29.39 -44.96
CA PHE A 409 -7.31 -30.73 -45.07
C PHE A 409 -7.60 -31.05 -46.56
N PRO A 410 -6.93 -32.05 -47.17
CA PRO A 410 -7.33 -32.59 -48.47
C PRO A 410 -8.66 -33.37 -48.41
#